data_AF-A0A094JXK5-F1
#
_entry.id   AF-A0A094JXK5-F1
#
_cell.length_a   1.000
_cell.length_b   1.000
_cell.length_c   1.000
_cell.angle_alpha   90.00
_cell.angle_beta   90.00
_cell.angle_gamma   90.00
#
_symmetry.space_group_name_H-M   'P 1'
#
loop_
_entity.id
_entity.type
_entity.pdbx_description
1 polymer ?
#
loop_
_entity_poly.entity_id
_entity_poly.type
_entity_poly.pdbx_seq_one_letter_code
_entity_poly.pdbx_strand_id
1 'polypeptide(L)'
;MIAALSGPMTTHILARPSVGNLCALWPHGGCAIKGSCLLLHGIINACWAGAGINVTCAGHKILLYYFFYEENVTEGDCMDTRRDFIKKSAIIGTALCLPVSLTRQSIAACPDLKTHSPKKVLILWYSQTGNTQRYARLVGCILKSKNIAVDELEFQETDKKILPDYDFIIVGSPVFYYDTPDNVIDWLGKIPSIKGTPVAAFVSFGGPEGNQHNASCHILKILASKGGVPVGRDAFRNIPSYPTPKWDSANQKSGQHLPNAATFDQIRRFTADTLTRISRGETISISYEIALREGLRALPLIWLNKKAMNKHTVDASKCIGCGTCVRKCPTKAINPFKQAVDRDKCLACFGCLNNCPADAVVMEYRGQRLYGFPEYLKRNNITIMEPPEFKTCT
;
A
#
# COMPACT_ATOMS: atom_id res chain seq x y z
N MET A 1 23.56 58.70 -4.75
CA MET A 1 24.97 59.00 -5.09
C MET A 1 25.85 58.07 -4.28
N ILE A 2 26.76 57.33 -4.95
CA ILE A 2 28.19 57.07 -4.63
C ILE A 2 28.55 56.97 -3.12
N ALA A 3 29.25 55.99 -2.53
CA ALA A 3 30.38 55.12 -2.88
C ALA A 3 30.47 54.05 -1.75
N ALA A 4 30.93 52.81 -1.96
CA ALA A 4 32.32 52.32 -2.10
C ALA A 4 33.20 52.45 -0.83
N LEU A 5 34.15 51.48 -0.73
CA LEU A 5 35.26 51.26 0.23
C LEU A 5 34.99 50.11 1.24
N SER A 6 35.89 49.18 1.57
CA SER A 6 37.21 48.73 1.09
C SER A 6 37.75 47.66 2.08
N GLY A 7 38.13 46.45 1.60
CA GLY A 7 39.09 45.46 2.20
C GLY A 7 38.95 44.99 3.67
N PRO A 8 39.79 44.03 4.16
CA PRO A 8 40.76 43.17 3.47
C PRO A 8 40.52 41.64 3.65
N MET A 9 41.29 40.84 2.90
CA MET A 9 41.46 39.40 3.10
C MET A 9 42.22 39.11 4.40
N THR A 10 41.75 38.14 5.17
CA THR A 10 42.58 37.36 6.10
C THR A 10 42.20 35.89 6.05
N THR A 11 43.14 35.09 5.55
CA THR A 11 43.26 33.65 5.73
C THR A 11 43.38 33.30 7.21
N HIS A 12 42.51 32.43 7.71
CA HIS A 12 42.78 31.62 8.89
C HIS A 12 42.66 30.13 8.56
N ILE A 13 43.83 29.54 8.45
CA ILE A 13 44.11 28.11 8.60
C ILE A 13 43.97 27.79 10.09
N LEU A 14 43.06 26.88 10.45
CA LEU A 14 43.08 26.12 11.71
C LEU A 14 42.67 24.69 11.35
N ALA A 15 43.65 23.86 10.98
CA ALA A 15 44.39 22.96 11.88
C ALA A 15 43.59 21.68 12.20
N ARG A 16 43.93 20.62 11.45
CA ARG A 16 43.68 19.22 11.81
C ARG A 16 44.39 18.91 13.14
N PRO A 17 43.80 18.14 14.06
CA PRO A 17 44.55 17.24 14.93
C PRO A 17 44.53 15.86 14.26
N SER A 18 45.58 15.43 13.57
CA SER A 18 46.78 14.77 14.09
C SER A 18 46.47 13.59 15.02
N VAL A 19 46.60 12.41 14.45
CA VAL A 19 46.77 11.11 15.12
C VAL A 19 47.96 11.23 16.09
N GLY A 20 47.73 10.96 17.37
CA GLY A 20 48.74 10.99 18.41
C GLY A 20 48.48 9.89 19.43
N ASN A 21 49.37 8.90 19.42
CA ASN A 21 49.40 7.73 20.29
C ASN A 21 49.37 8.11 21.77
N LEU A 22 48.59 7.36 22.56
CA LEU A 22 48.93 7.04 23.95
C LEU A 22 48.67 5.55 24.16
N CYS A 23 49.73 4.78 23.96
CA CYS A 23 49.89 3.45 24.50
C CYS A 23 50.10 3.53 26.01
N ALA A 24 49.37 2.69 26.76
CA ALA A 24 49.81 2.09 28.02
C ALA A 24 49.05 0.73 28.10
N LEU A 25 49.72 -0.39 27.78
CA LEU A 25 50.25 -1.40 28.72
C LEU A 25 49.14 -2.02 29.60
N TRP A 26 48.84 -3.32 29.71
CA TRP A 26 49.23 -4.67 29.20
C TRP A 26 48.30 -5.67 29.98
N PRO A 27 48.38 -7.02 29.95
CA PRO A 27 48.59 -8.01 28.87
C PRO A 27 47.53 -9.18 28.88
N HIS A 28 47.69 -10.07 27.89
CA HIS A 28 47.24 -11.48 27.79
C HIS A 28 45.94 -11.86 27.04
N GLY A 29 46.15 -12.78 26.07
CA GLY A 29 45.21 -13.86 25.75
C GLY A 29 44.52 -13.74 24.39
N GLY A 30 45.19 -14.19 23.33
CA GLY A 30 44.62 -14.18 21.98
C GLY A 30 43.51 -15.20 21.74
N CYS A 31 42.62 -14.91 20.78
CA CYS A 31 42.40 -15.76 19.61
C CYS A 31 41.62 -14.97 18.56
N ALA A 32 42.12 -14.94 17.33
CA ALA A 32 41.52 -14.23 16.21
C ALA A 32 40.41 -15.05 15.54
N ILE A 33 39.24 -14.45 15.33
CA ILE A 33 38.36 -14.81 14.20
C ILE A 33 37.89 -13.50 13.55
N LYS A 34 38.49 -13.19 12.39
CA LYS A 34 38.06 -12.13 11.47
C LYS A 34 36.72 -12.52 10.84
N GLY A 35 35.73 -11.64 10.90
CA GLY A 35 34.57 -11.70 10.01
C GLY A 35 33.38 -10.88 10.50
N SER A 36 33.11 -9.77 9.81
CA SER A 36 31.79 -9.11 9.75
C SER A 36 31.33 -8.32 10.98
N CYS A 37 31.94 -7.16 11.23
CA CYS A 37 31.31 -6.14 12.07
C CYS A 37 31.63 -4.73 11.56
N LEU A 38 30.90 -4.28 10.53
CA LEU A 38 31.03 -2.93 9.97
C LEU A 38 29.67 -2.24 9.75
N LEU A 39 28.59 -2.74 10.36
CA LEU A 39 27.28 -2.06 10.36
C LEU A 39 26.73 -1.71 11.74
N LEU A 40 27.41 -2.06 12.84
CA LEU A 40 26.91 -1.79 14.20
C LEU A 40 27.65 -0.69 14.99
N HIS A 41 28.73 -0.11 14.45
CA HIS A 41 29.43 0.98 15.16
C HIS A 41 28.76 2.36 15.04
N GLY A 42 27.77 2.53 14.15
CA GLY A 42 27.00 3.78 14.04
C GLY A 42 25.81 3.90 15.00
N ILE A 43 25.38 2.79 15.62
CA ILE A 43 24.17 2.76 16.45
C ILE A 43 24.53 2.71 17.96
N ILE A 44 25.72 2.24 18.32
CA ILE A 44 26.12 2.08 19.73
C ILE A 44 26.63 3.40 20.35
N ASN A 45 27.18 4.33 19.56
CA ASN A 45 27.66 5.61 20.11
C ASN A 45 26.56 6.63 20.43
N ALA A 46 25.30 6.37 20.07
CA ALA A 46 24.17 7.24 20.45
C ALA A 46 23.55 6.86 21.82
N CYS A 47 23.93 5.73 22.42
CA CYS A 47 23.38 5.28 23.70
C CYS A 47 24.26 5.60 24.92
N TRP A 48 25.41 6.26 24.76
CA TRP A 48 26.35 6.55 25.86
C TRP A 48 26.74 8.01 26.01
N ALA A 49 25.95 8.94 25.44
CA ALA A 49 26.01 10.35 25.80
C ALA A 49 24.63 10.79 26.29
N GLY A 50 24.43 10.75 27.60
CA GLY A 50 23.25 11.32 28.25
C GLY A 50 23.15 12.81 27.96
N ALA A 51 22.34 13.17 26.97
CA ALA A 51 21.90 14.54 26.72
C ALA A 51 20.42 14.48 26.34
N GLY A 52 19.56 14.90 27.28
CA GLY A 52 18.13 15.01 27.03
C GLY A 52 17.85 16.02 25.91
N ILE A 53 17.07 15.60 24.92
CA ILE A 53 16.53 16.52 23.92
C ILE A 53 15.21 17.07 24.47
N ASN A 54 15.24 18.34 24.90
CA ASN A 54 14.03 19.10 25.20
C ASN A 54 13.36 19.50 23.88
N VAL A 55 12.16 18.98 23.62
CA VAL A 55 11.25 19.54 22.61
C VAL A 55 10.04 20.09 23.33
N THR A 56 9.97 21.42 23.45
CA THR A 56 8.83 22.13 24.01
C THR A 56 7.80 22.42 22.92
N CYS A 57 6.63 21.80 23.01
CA CYS A 57 5.41 22.29 22.36
C CYS A 57 4.23 22.11 23.33
N ALA A 58 3.68 23.25 23.77
CA ALA A 58 2.40 23.44 24.47
C ALA A 58 1.96 22.35 25.49
N GLY A 59 2.42 22.49 26.74
CA GLY A 59 1.50 22.39 27.89
C GLY A 59 1.29 21.06 28.60
N HIS A 60 1.84 19.92 28.17
CA HIS A 60 1.73 18.67 28.94
C HIS A 60 3.09 18.00 29.18
N LYS A 61 3.52 17.92 30.46
CA LYS A 61 4.63 17.06 30.90
C LYS A 61 4.17 15.61 30.87
N ILE A 62 4.80 14.79 30.02
CA ILE A 62 4.69 13.32 30.09
C ILE A 62 6.01 12.81 30.66
N LEU A 63 5.97 12.31 31.90
CA LEU A 63 7.06 11.53 32.49
C LEU A 63 6.92 10.08 31.99
N LEU A 64 7.88 9.60 31.19
CA LEU A 64 8.00 8.19 30.87
C LEU A 64 8.90 7.53 31.93
N TYR A 65 8.30 6.78 32.84
CA TYR A 65 9.04 5.86 33.70
C TYR A 65 9.44 4.64 32.87
N TYR A 66 10.74 4.45 32.66
CA TYR A 66 11.27 3.15 32.25
C TYR A 66 11.38 2.27 33.50
N PHE A 67 10.60 1.19 33.55
CA PHE A 67 10.85 0.09 34.48
C PHE A 67 12.13 -0.62 34.03
N PHE A 68 13.21 -0.46 34.81
CA PHE A 68 14.36 -1.37 34.74
C PHE A 68 13.96 -2.67 35.42
N TYR A 69 13.89 -3.76 34.65
CA TYR A 69 13.98 -5.11 35.21
C TYR A 69 15.46 -5.39 35.40
N GLU A 70 15.95 -5.31 36.64
CA GLU A 70 17.24 -5.90 37.01
C GLU A 70 17.03 -7.42 37.13
N GLU A 71 17.41 -8.17 36.09
CA GLU A 71 17.68 -9.59 36.26
C GLU A 71 19.12 -9.75 36.73
N ASN A 72 19.28 -10.31 37.93
CA ASN A 72 20.55 -10.76 38.46
C ASN A 72 21.12 -11.86 37.55
N VAL A 73 22.14 -11.52 36.76
CA VAL A 73 22.90 -12.47 35.98
C VAL A 73 23.89 -13.17 36.92
N THR A 74 23.58 -14.41 37.30
CA THR A 74 24.54 -15.32 37.92
C THR A 74 25.48 -15.89 36.85
N GLU A 75 26.79 -15.85 37.10
CA GLU A 75 27.82 -16.47 36.26
C GLU A 75 27.51 -17.96 36.04
N GLY A 76 27.13 -18.34 34.80
CA GLY A 76 26.89 -19.75 34.48
C GLY A 76 26.10 -20.06 33.20
N ASP A 77 25.53 -19.09 32.49
CA ASP A 77 24.71 -19.41 31.31
C ASP A 77 25.51 -19.46 30.00
N CYS A 78 25.53 -20.68 29.46
CA CYS A 78 26.13 -21.12 28.21
C CYS A 78 25.78 -20.20 27.01
N MET A 79 26.80 -19.93 26.16
CA MET A 79 26.64 -19.20 24.90
C MET A 79 25.43 -19.69 24.11
N ASP A 80 24.48 -18.79 23.84
CA ASP A 80 23.33 -19.03 22.98
C ASP A 80 23.80 -19.68 21.66
N THR A 81 23.37 -20.92 21.40
CA THR A 81 23.72 -21.58 20.15
C THR A 81 23.07 -20.83 18.97
N ARG A 82 23.64 -20.92 17.76
CA ARG A 82 23.01 -20.34 16.54
C ARG A 82 21.56 -20.80 16.38
N ARG A 83 21.22 -21.99 16.88
CA ARG A 83 19.87 -22.55 16.88
C ARG A 83 18.96 -21.86 17.90
N ASP A 84 19.47 -21.51 19.07
CA ASP A 84 18.72 -20.78 20.10
C ASP A 84 18.55 -19.31 19.73
N PHE A 85 19.54 -18.68 19.10
CA PHE A 85 19.37 -17.36 18.48
C PHE A 85 18.28 -17.39 17.40
N ILE A 86 18.24 -18.40 16.53
CA ILE A 86 17.19 -18.56 15.50
C ILE A 86 15.82 -18.78 16.15
N LYS A 87 15.73 -19.59 17.22
CA LYS A 87 14.47 -19.82 17.94
C LYS A 87 13.99 -18.57 18.65
N LYS A 88 14.86 -17.87 19.39
CA LYS A 88 14.54 -16.62 20.08
C LYS A 88 14.15 -15.53 19.07
N SER A 89 14.86 -15.43 17.95
CA SER A 89 14.52 -14.52 16.85
C SER A 89 13.19 -14.89 16.17
N ALA A 90 12.90 -16.18 16.02
CA ALA A 90 11.62 -16.65 15.50
C ALA A 90 10.47 -16.32 16.45
N ILE A 91 10.66 -16.49 17.77
CA ILE A 91 9.68 -16.15 18.82
C ILE A 91 9.41 -14.65 18.88
N ILE A 92 10.45 -13.81 18.80
CA ILE A 92 10.32 -12.35 18.65
C ILE A 92 9.59 -12.01 17.34
N GLY A 93 9.90 -12.72 16.26
CA GLY A 93 9.21 -12.61 14.98
C GLY A 93 7.72 -12.95 15.07
N THR A 94 7.32 -13.97 15.82
CA THR A 94 5.91 -14.31 16.08
C THR A 94 5.22 -13.33 17.03
N ALA A 95 5.91 -12.79 18.03
CA ALA A 95 5.37 -11.75 18.90
C ALA A 95 5.11 -10.43 18.15
N LEU A 96 5.97 -10.10 17.17
CA LEU A 96 5.79 -9.00 16.20
C LEU A 96 4.70 -9.28 15.14
N CYS A 97 4.19 -10.51 15.07
CA CYS A 97 3.06 -10.87 14.20
C CYS A 97 1.69 -10.67 14.88
N LEU A 98 1.67 -10.35 16.17
CA LEU A 98 0.44 -9.87 16.82
C LEU A 98 0.24 -8.41 16.42
N PRO A 99 -0.95 -8.03 15.90
CA PRO A 99 -1.24 -6.64 15.59
C PRO A 99 -1.21 -5.84 16.90
N VAL A 100 -0.15 -5.05 17.10
CA VAL A 100 -0.11 -4.05 18.16
C VAL A 100 -0.83 -2.81 17.61
N SER A 101 -2.11 -2.69 17.96
CA SER A 101 -2.92 -1.51 17.64
C SER A 101 -2.48 -0.33 18.49
N LEU A 102 -1.38 0.33 18.11
CA LEU A 102 -1.06 1.65 18.62
C LEU A 102 -1.94 2.66 17.88
N THR A 103 -3.06 3.02 18.51
CA THR A 103 -3.97 4.06 18.03
C THR A 103 -3.28 5.43 18.08
N ARG A 104 -2.62 5.80 16.99
CA ARG A 104 -2.27 7.21 16.78
C ARG A 104 -3.55 7.95 16.37
N GLN A 105 -4.27 8.53 17.35
CA GLN A 105 -5.20 9.64 17.11
C GLN A 105 -4.43 10.80 16.45
N SER A 106 -4.95 11.66 15.58
CA SER A 106 -6.25 11.83 14.94
C SER A 106 -6.05 12.83 13.78
N ILE A 107 -6.91 12.82 12.75
CA ILE A 107 -7.27 14.09 12.09
C ILE A 107 -8.65 14.43 12.67
N ALA A 108 -8.65 15.02 13.86
CA ALA A 108 -9.82 15.69 14.40
C ALA A 108 -9.91 17.07 13.74
N ALA A 109 -10.72 17.13 12.67
CA ALA A 109 -11.44 18.30 12.15
C ALA A 109 -12.04 17.92 10.79
N CYS A 110 -12.93 16.91 10.74
CA CYS A 110 -13.69 16.70 9.52
C CYS A 110 -14.93 17.62 9.58
N PRO A 111 -15.12 18.52 8.61
CA PRO A 111 -16.20 19.52 8.59
C PRO A 111 -17.57 18.83 8.59
N ASP A 112 -18.62 19.61 8.89
CA ASP A 112 -20.00 19.17 8.70
C ASP A 112 -20.16 18.50 7.33
N LEU A 113 -20.85 17.34 7.32
CA LEU A 113 -21.15 16.65 6.07
C LEU A 113 -21.91 17.61 5.15
N LYS A 114 -21.45 17.72 3.89
CA LYS A 114 -22.15 18.48 2.84
C LYS A 114 -23.60 18.02 2.66
N THR A 115 -23.90 16.78 3.03
CA THR A 115 -25.23 16.17 2.91
C THR A 115 -25.43 15.01 3.89
N HIS A 116 -26.67 14.83 4.34
CA HIS A 116 -27.13 13.64 5.07
C HIS A 116 -28.00 12.71 4.20
N SER A 117 -28.22 13.05 2.93
CA SER A 117 -29.05 12.28 1.99
C SER A 117 -28.50 12.41 0.58
N PRO A 118 -27.41 11.69 0.23
CA PRO A 118 -26.77 11.83 -1.07
C PRO A 118 -27.72 11.42 -2.19
N LYS A 119 -27.79 12.23 -3.26
CA LYS A 119 -28.63 11.97 -4.44
C LYS A 119 -27.81 11.59 -5.65
N LYS A 120 -26.58 12.09 -5.75
CA LYS A 120 -25.63 11.76 -6.82
C LYS A 120 -24.32 11.22 -6.27
N VAL A 121 -24.00 9.96 -6.57
CA VAL A 121 -22.83 9.25 -6.05
C VAL A 121 -21.86 8.95 -7.18
N LEU A 122 -20.57 9.19 -6.93
CA LEU A 122 -19.49 8.75 -7.80
C LEU A 122 -18.79 7.54 -7.18
N ILE A 123 -18.69 6.45 -7.93
CA ILE A 123 -17.87 5.29 -7.59
C ILE A 123 -16.68 5.25 -8.54
N LEU A 124 -15.51 5.63 -8.06
CA LEU A 124 -14.25 5.54 -8.79
C LEU A 124 -13.58 4.21 -8.49
N TRP A 125 -13.07 3.55 -9.53
CA TRP A 125 -12.32 2.31 -9.34
C TRP A 125 -11.11 2.21 -10.26
N TYR A 126 -10.10 1.48 -9.80
CA TYR A 126 -9.03 0.93 -10.64
C TYR A 126 -9.12 -0.59 -10.55
N SER A 127 -9.05 -1.31 -11.67
CA SER A 127 -9.08 -2.77 -11.62
C SER A 127 -8.23 -3.40 -12.71
N GLN A 128 -7.45 -4.41 -12.30
CA GLN A 128 -6.57 -5.14 -13.19
C GLN A 128 -7.23 -6.40 -13.75
N THR A 129 -8.08 -7.05 -12.95
CA THR A 129 -8.66 -8.37 -13.23
C THR A 129 -10.18 -8.39 -13.04
N GLY A 130 -10.79 -7.21 -12.93
CA GLY A 130 -12.23 -7.04 -12.82
C GLY A 130 -12.79 -7.23 -11.41
N ASN A 131 -12.02 -7.71 -10.43
CA ASN A 131 -12.54 -7.92 -9.06
C ASN A 131 -12.96 -6.61 -8.38
N THR A 132 -12.12 -5.59 -8.39
CA THR A 132 -12.44 -4.26 -7.85
C THR A 132 -13.62 -3.62 -8.57
N GLN A 133 -13.67 -3.74 -9.91
CA GLN A 133 -14.77 -3.25 -10.73
C GLN A 133 -16.08 -3.96 -10.39
N ARG A 134 -16.06 -5.28 -10.18
CA ARG A 134 -17.23 -6.07 -9.75
C ARG A 134 -17.78 -5.57 -8.43
N TYR A 135 -16.91 -5.26 -7.47
CA TYR A 135 -17.34 -4.73 -6.18
C TYR A 135 -17.91 -3.32 -6.30
N ALA A 136 -17.27 -2.45 -7.09
CA ALA A 136 -17.80 -1.12 -7.43
C ALA A 136 -19.20 -1.22 -8.05
N ARG A 137 -19.39 -2.14 -8.99
CA ARG A 137 -20.68 -2.40 -9.63
C ARG A 137 -21.74 -2.88 -8.66
N LEU A 138 -21.40 -3.78 -7.75
CA LEU A 138 -22.36 -4.24 -6.73
C LEU A 138 -22.81 -3.09 -5.82
N VAL A 139 -21.87 -2.26 -5.35
CA VAL A 139 -22.20 -1.04 -4.60
C VAL A 139 -23.13 -0.14 -5.42
N GLY A 140 -22.80 0.11 -6.70
CA GLY A 140 -23.62 0.92 -7.60
C GLY A 140 -25.05 0.40 -7.77
N CYS A 141 -25.21 -0.92 -7.97
CA CYS A 141 -26.52 -1.56 -8.07
C CYS A 141 -27.37 -1.43 -6.80
N ILE A 142 -26.75 -1.56 -5.63
CA ILE A 142 -27.43 -1.40 -4.34
C ILE A 142 -27.90 0.05 -4.16
N LEU A 143 -27.08 1.03 -4.55
CA LEU A 143 -27.45 2.45 -4.49
C LEU A 143 -28.54 2.82 -5.50
N LYS A 144 -28.44 2.33 -6.75
CA LYS A 144 -29.47 2.54 -7.79
C LYS A 144 -30.83 1.98 -7.36
N SER A 145 -30.87 0.81 -6.70
CA SER A 145 -32.13 0.27 -6.17
C SER A 145 -32.78 1.12 -5.07
N LYS A 146 -32.03 2.05 -4.48
CA LYS A 146 -32.52 3.07 -3.54
C LYS A 146 -32.85 4.41 -4.21
N ASN A 147 -32.98 4.43 -5.53
CA ASN A 147 -33.28 5.62 -6.33
C ASN A 147 -32.22 6.74 -6.18
N ILE A 148 -30.95 6.36 -6.05
CA ILE A 148 -29.79 7.25 -6.04
C ILE A 148 -29.14 7.22 -7.42
N ALA A 149 -28.81 8.39 -7.98
CA ALA A 149 -28.06 8.48 -9.23
C ALA A 149 -26.60 8.08 -8.97
N VAL A 150 -26.04 7.18 -9.79
CA VAL A 150 -24.69 6.65 -9.60
C VAL A 150 -23.92 6.65 -10.91
N ASP A 151 -22.75 7.28 -10.89
CA ASP A 151 -21.74 7.16 -11.94
C ASP A 151 -20.63 6.22 -11.48
N GLU A 152 -20.35 5.18 -12.27
CA GLU A 152 -19.33 4.16 -11.98
C GLU A 152 -18.19 4.29 -13.01
N LEU A 153 -17.07 4.90 -12.63
CA LEU A 153 -16.04 5.32 -13.58
C LEU A 153 -14.65 4.78 -13.22
N GLU A 154 -13.87 4.44 -14.25
CA GLU A 154 -12.47 4.03 -14.09
C GLU A 154 -11.56 5.27 -13.98
N PHE A 155 -10.56 5.22 -13.09
CA PHE A 155 -9.65 6.36 -12.85
C PHE A 155 -8.99 6.92 -14.12
N GLN A 156 -8.59 6.05 -15.06
CA GLN A 156 -7.87 6.50 -16.27
C GLN A 156 -8.75 7.27 -17.26
N GLU A 157 -10.07 7.14 -17.16
CA GLU A 157 -11.04 7.70 -18.11
C GLU A 157 -11.81 8.88 -17.52
N THR A 158 -11.56 9.21 -16.24
CA THR A 158 -12.31 10.24 -15.51
C THR A 158 -11.56 11.57 -15.45
N ASP A 159 -12.23 12.66 -15.80
CA ASP A 159 -11.76 14.02 -15.48
C ASP A 159 -11.92 14.28 -13.98
N LYS A 160 -10.84 14.66 -13.30
CA LYS A 160 -10.83 14.95 -11.86
C LYS A 160 -11.73 16.14 -11.49
N LYS A 161 -12.01 17.03 -12.45
CA LYS A 161 -12.78 18.26 -12.22
C LYS A 161 -14.25 18.02 -11.88
N ILE A 162 -14.79 16.83 -12.19
CA ILE A 162 -16.20 16.50 -11.93
C ILE A 162 -16.49 16.15 -10.47
N LEU A 163 -15.46 15.80 -9.68
CA LEU A 163 -15.63 15.27 -8.33
C LEU A 163 -16.43 16.19 -7.38
N PRO A 164 -16.25 17.52 -7.39
CA PRO A 164 -17.01 18.43 -6.52
C PRO A 164 -18.53 18.41 -6.76
N ASP A 165 -18.98 17.95 -7.94
CA ASP A 165 -20.40 17.92 -8.34
C ASP A 165 -21.17 16.74 -7.73
N TYR A 166 -20.47 15.84 -7.02
CA TYR A 166 -21.08 14.68 -6.36
C TYR A 166 -21.35 14.94 -4.88
N ASP A 167 -22.35 14.23 -4.38
CA ASP A 167 -22.81 14.28 -2.99
C ASP A 167 -22.07 13.29 -2.10
N PHE A 168 -21.57 12.21 -2.69
CA PHE A 168 -20.86 11.14 -2.01
C PHE A 168 -19.90 10.46 -3.00
N ILE A 169 -18.66 10.21 -2.58
CA ILE A 169 -17.62 9.61 -3.41
C ILE A 169 -17.12 8.33 -2.77
N ILE A 170 -17.12 7.24 -3.52
CA ILE A 170 -16.58 5.94 -3.12
C ILE A 170 -15.37 5.62 -4.00
N VAL A 171 -14.26 5.21 -3.39
CA VAL A 171 -13.06 4.79 -4.11
C VAL A 171 -12.77 3.31 -3.89
N GLY A 172 -12.67 2.56 -4.99
CA GLY A 172 -12.24 1.16 -5.02
C GLY A 172 -10.84 1.00 -5.60
N SER A 173 -9.96 0.25 -4.93
CA SER A 173 -8.63 -0.09 -5.46
C SER A 173 -8.21 -1.53 -5.16
N PRO A 174 -7.42 -2.22 -6.01
CA PRO A 174 -6.70 -3.39 -5.57
C PRO A 174 -5.62 -3.01 -4.55
N VAL A 175 -5.18 -3.98 -3.75
CA VAL A 175 -3.94 -3.89 -2.97
C VAL A 175 -2.79 -4.46 -3.80
N PHE A 176 -1.80 -3.64 -4.14
CA PHE A 176 -0.54 -4.05 -4.76
C PHE A 176 0.61 -3.79 -3.81
N TYR A 177 1.51 -4.77 -3.66
CA TYR A 177 2.73 -4.60 -2.86
C TYR A 177 2.46 -4.07 -1.44
N TYR A 178 1.41 -4.60 -0.80
CA TYR A 178 0.94 -4.21 0.54
C TYR A 178 0.34 -2.80 0.63
N ASP A 179 0.00 -2.12 -0.47
CA ASP A 179 -0.69 -0.83 -0.37
C ASP A 179 -1.59 -0.55 -1.58
N THR A 180 -2.26 0.59 -1.57
CA THR A 180 -2.92 1.16 -2.73
C THR A 180 -1.86 1.54 -3.79
N PRO A 181 -2.07 1.19 -5.08
CA PRO A 181 -1.10 1.46 -6.13
C PRO A 181 -0.84 2.95 -6.34
N ASP A 182 0.41 3.30 -6.67
CA ASP A 182 0.83 4.70 -6.89
C ASP A 182 -0.02 5.42 -7.93
N ASN A 183 -0.49 4.73 -8.99
CA ASN A 183 -1.35 5.37 -9.98
C ASN A 183 -2.69 5.86 -9.42
N VAL A 184 -3.19 5.24 -8.34
CA VAL A 184 -4.42 5.68 -7.66
C VAL A 184 -4.08 6.82 -6.70
N ILE A 185 -3.02 6.67 -5.91
CA ILE A 185 -2.55 7.68 -4.95
C ILE A 185 -2.20 8.99 -5.65
N ASP A 186 -1.39 8.93 -6.71
CA ASP A 186 -1.00 10.09 -7.52
C ASP A 186 -2.19 10.77 -8.19
N TRP A 187 -3.18 9.98 -8.61
CA TRP A 187 -4.38 10.53 -9.23
C TRP A 187 -5.23 11.26 -8.21
N LEU A 188 -5.46 10.65 -7.04
CA LEU A 188 -6.21 11.24 -5.93
C LEU A 188 -5.51 12.49 -5.37
N GLY A 189 -4.18 12.50 -5.31
CA GLY A 189 -3.41 13.67 -4.89
C GLY A 189 -3.64 14.92 -5.76
N LYS A 190 -4.15 14.75 -6.99
CA LYS A 190 -4.37 15.81 -7.98
C LYS A 190 -5.83 16.25 -8.11
N ILE A 191 -6.76 15.70 -7.31
CA ILE A 191 -8.17 16.11 -7.37
C ILE A 191 -8.37 17.52 -6.78
N PRO A 192 -9.39 18.26 -7.24
CA PRO A 192 -9.80 19.52 -6.60
C PRO A 192 -10.35 19.25 -5.18
N SER A 193 -10.58 20.32 -4.42
CA SER A 193 -11.24 20.18 -3.13
C SER A 193 -12.67 19.67 -3.30
N ILE A 194 -13.08 18.75 -2.42
CA ILE A 194 -14.40 18.14 -2.37
C ILE A 194 -15.20 18.59 -1.12
N LYS A 195 -14.76 19.66 -0.44
CA LYS A 195 -15.50 20.48 0.56
C LYS A 195 -16.68 19.80 1.29
N GLY A 196 -16.39 18.99 2.31
CA GLY A 196 -17.40 18.36 3.17
C GLY A 196 -18.09 17.14 2.57
N THR A 197 -17.79 16.76 1.32
CA THR A 197 -18.40 15.58 0.68
C THR A 197 -18.07 14.32 1.48
N PRO A 198 -19.06 13.51 1.90
CA PRO A 198 -18.80 12.20 2.45
C PRO A 198 -17.95 11.36 1.50
N VAL A 199 -17.01 10.60 2.05
CA VAL A 199 -16.13 9.71 1.30
C VAL A 199 -16.01 8.33 1.93
N ALA A 200 -15.97 7.31 1.10
CA ALA A 200 -15.69 5.94 1.52
C ALA A 200 -14.64 5.28 0.62
N ALA A 201 -13.94 4.29 1.16
CA ALA A 201 -12.93 3.56 0.42
C ALA A 201 -13.04 2.06 0.63
N PHE A 202 -12.96 1.26 -0.42
CA PHE A 202 -12.79 -0.18 -0.29
C PHE A 202 -11.57 -0.66 -1.07
N VAL A 203 -10.98 -1.76 -0.61
CA VAL A 203 -9.89 -2.41 -1.34
C VAL A 203 -10.20 -3.87 -1.66
N SER A 204 -9.70 -4.35 -2.79
CA SER A 204 -9.78 -5.76 -3.17
C SER A 204 -8.42 -6.42 -3.02
N PHE A 205 -8.33 -7.62 -2.42
CA PHE A 205 -7.05 -8.31 -2.19
C PHE A 205 -7.16 -9.82 -2.33
N GLY A 206 -6.05 -10.49 -2.68
CA GLY A 206 -6.02 -11.96 -2.82
C GLY A 206 -5.32 -12.69 -1.66
N GLY A 207 -4.27 -12.07 -1.13
CA GLY A 207 -3.43 -12.60 -0.04
C GLY A 207 -4.19 -12.92 1.25
N PRO A 208 -3.55 -13.64 2.21
CA PRO A 208 -3.94 -13.49 3.61
C PRO A 208 -3.79 -12.01 4.02
N GLU A 209 -4.45 -11.63 5.11
CA GLU A 209 -4.44 -10.27 5.63
C GLU A 209 -3.00 -9.71 5.69
N GLY A 210 -2.79 -8.65 4.92
CA GLY A 210 -1.48 -8.27 4.42
C GLY A 210 -1.16 -6.80 4.63
N ASN A 211 -2.16 -5.93 4.55
CA ASN A 211 -2.13 -4.50 4.90
C ASN A 211 -3.41 -3.75 4.43
N GLN A 212 -4.46 -4.49 4.08
CA GLN A 212 -5.62 -3.99 3.35
C GLN A 212 -6.37 -2.90 4.13
N HIS A 213 -6.39 -2.99 5.46
CA HIS A 213 -6.90 -1.95 6.35
C HIS A 213 -6.18 -0.63 6.09
N ASN A 214 -4.85 -0.61 6.19
CA ASN A 214 -4.07 0.60 6.01
C ASN A 214 -4.10 1.11 4.57
N ALA A 215 -4.16 0.21 3.57
CA ALA A 215 -4.33 0.59 2.17
C ALA A 215 -5.59 1.44 1.95
N SER A 216 -6.72 1.01 2.53
CA SER A 216 -7.96 1.80 2.52
C SER A 216 -7.84 3.11 3.32
N CYS A 217 -7.08 3.11 4.42
CA CYS A 217 -6.82 4.31 5.22
C CYS A 217 -5.96 5.35 4.47
N HIS A 218 -5.00 4.93 3.64
CA HIS A 218 -4.22 5.85 2.80
C HIS A 218 -5.11 6.57 1.78
N ILE A 219 -6.06 5.86 1.17
CA ILE A 219 -7.07 6.46 0.28
C ILE A 219 -7.88 7.52 1.05
N LEU A 220 -8.45 7.14 2.20
CA LEU A 220 -9.25 8.06 3.01
C LEU A 220 -8.47 9.27 3.50
N LYS A 221 -7.19 9.11 3.87
CA LYS A 221 -6.33 10.22 4.30
C LYS A 221 -6.14 11.24 3.19
N ILE A 222 -5.95 10.78 1.95
CA ILE A 222 -5.82 11.70 0.80
C ILE A 222 -7.14 12.41 0.55
N LEU A 223 -8.26 11.67 0.52
CA LEU A 223 -9.59 12.28 0.34
C LEU A 223 -9.91 13.30 1.45
N ALA A 224 -9.58 12.98 2.70
CA ALA A 224 -9.73 13.89 3.83
C ALA A 224 -8.88 15.17 3.67
N SER A 225 -7.63 15.03 3.20
CA SER A 225 -6.77 16.19 2.89
C SER A 225 -7.32 17.09 1.77
N LYS A 226 -8.28 16.58 0.98
CA LYS A 226 -9.00 17.32 -0.07
C LYS A 226 -10.34 17.87 0.41
N GLY A 227 -10.65 17.73 1.69
CA GLY A 227 -11.89 18.19 2.32
C GLY A 227 -13.00 17.14 2.34
N GLY A 228 -12.72 15.88 1.98
CA GLY A 228 -13.69 14.80 2.13
C GLY A 228 -13.90 14.41 3.60
N VAL A 229 -15.05 13.84 3.92
CA VAL A 229 -15.41 13.41 5.28
C VAL A 229 -15.55 11.88 5.31
N PRO A 230 -14.62 11.14 5.95
CA PRO A 230 -14.66 9.68 5.96
C PRO A 230 -15.90 9.11 6.66
N VAL A 231 -16.66 8.26 5.94
CA VAL A 231 -17.90 7.63 6.43
C VAL A 231 -17.93 6.11 6.28
N GLY A 232 -16.95 5.52 5.57
CA GLY A 232 -16.89 4.07 5.41
C GLY A 232 -15.54 3.59 4.89
N ARG A 233 -15.12 2.41 5.36
CA ARG A 233 -14.05 1.66 4.73
C ARG A 233 -14.27 0.16 4.85
N ASP A 234 -13.76 -0.60 3.90
CA ASP A 234 -13.74 -2.06 4.00
C ASP A 234 -12.68 -2.70 3.08
N ALA A 235 -12.46 -4.00 3.24
CA ALA A 235 -11.59 -4.79 2.39
C ALA A 235 -12.25 -6.11 1.99
N PHE A 236 -12.26 -6.40 0.69
CA PHE A 236 -12.94 -7.55 0.11
C PHE A 236 -11.95 -8.53 -0.52
N ARG A 237 -11.93 -9.75 0.02
CA ARG A 237 -11.04 -10.80 -0.48
C ARG A 237 -11.58 -11.40 -1.78
N ASN A 238 -10.69 -11.64 -2.74
CA ASN A 238 -10.95 -12.34 -3.98
C ASN A 238 -9.93 -13.45 -4.20
N ILE A 239 -10.16 -14.26 -5.22
CA ILE A 239 -9.14 -15.14 -5.77
C ILE A 239 -7.85 -14.36 -6.09
N PRO A 240 -6.68 -14.80 -5.60
CA PRO A 240 -5.42 -14.17 -5.96
C PRO A 240 -5.26 -14.20 -7.48
N SER A 241 -5.06 -13.01 -8.05
CA SER A 241 -5.07 -12.81 -9.50
C SER A 241 -3.74 -12.25 -10.03
N TYR A 242 -2.73 -12.27 -9.15
CA TYR A 242 -1.36 -11.91 -9.48
C TYR A 242 -0.67 -13.10 -10.15
N PRO A 243 -0.23 -12.98 -11.42
CA PRO A 243 0.30 -14.12 -12.15
C PRO A 243 1.54 -14.73 -11.51
N THR A 244 1.53 -16.05 -11.39
CA THR A 244 2.70 -16.86 -11.01
C THR A 244 2.89 -17.96 -12.04
N PRO A 245 4.10 -18.48 -12.24
CA PRO A 245 4.32 -19.52 -13.25
C PRO A 245 3.45 -20.77 -13.08
N LYS A 246 3.19 -21.17 -11.83
CA LYS A 246 2.47 -22.41 -11.51
C LYS A 246 1.01 -22.23 -11.09
N TRP A 247 0.61 -21.04 -10.65
CA TRP A 247 -0.75 -20.77 -10.13
C TRP A 247 -1.24 -21.78 -9.07
N ASP A 248 -0.33 -22.30 -8.24
CA ASP A 248 -0.61 -23.41 -7.31
C ASP A 248 -0.22 -23.09 -5.85
N SER A 249 0.14 -21.83 -5.58
CA SER A 249 0.55 -21.41 -4.23
C SER A 249 -0.54 -21.67 -3.20
N ALA A 250 -0.15 -21.84 -1.93
CA ALA A 250 -1.11 -22.00 -0.82
C ALA A 250 -2.13 -20.85 -0.78
N ASN A 251 -1.67 -19.62 -1.02
CA ASN A 251 -2.54 -18.46 -1.11
C ASN A 251 -3.55 -18.60 -2.27
N GLN A 252 -3.07 -19.01 -3.46
CA GLN A 252 -3.94 -19.27 -4.61
C GLN A 252 -5.06 -20.23 -4.23
N LYS A 253 -4.70 -21.42 -3.73
CA LYS A 253 -5.62 -22.48 -3.31
C LYS A 253 -6.65 -21.99 -2.29
N SER A 254 -6.20 -21.25 -1.28
CA SER A 254 -7.06 -20.75 -0.21
C SER A 254 -8.12 -19.74 -0.66
N GLY A 255 -7.95 -19.09 -1.81
CA GLY A 255 -8.86 -18.07 -2.32
C GLY A 255 -9.61 -18.46 -3.59
N GLN A 256 -9.44 -19.68 -4.12
CA GLN A 256 -10.01 -20.07 -5.44
C GLN A 256 -11.54 -19.98 -5.50
N HIS A 257 -12.21 -20.15 -4.35
CA HIS A 257 -13.66 -20.08 -4.23
C HIS A 257 -14.20 -18.65 -4.06
N LEU A 258 -13.33 -17.63 -4.06
CA LEU A 258 -13.69 -16.23 -3.82
C LEU A 258 -13.69 -15.40 -5.12
N PRO A 259 -14.54 -14.36 -5.22
CA PRO A 259 -15.59 -13.98 -4.28
C PRO A 259 -16.74 -15.00 -4.24
N ASN A 260 -17.39 -15.08 -3.08
CA ASN A 260 -18.57 -15.92 -2.83
C ASN A 260 -19.71 -15.09 -2.21
N ALA A 261 -20.82 -15.73 -1.85
CA ALA A 261 -21.98 -15.08 -1.23
C ALA A 261 -21.60 -14.23 0.00
N ALA A 262 -20.75 -14.75 0.90
CA ALA A 262 -20.30 -14.02 2.08
C ALA A 262 -19.49 -12.75 1.73
N THR A 263 -18.69 -12.80 0.66
CA THR A 263 -17.99 -11.62 0.13
C THR A 263 -19.00 -10.55 -0.32
N PHE A 264 -20.06 -10.96 -1.03
CA PHE A 264 -21.11 -10.04 -1.47
C PHE A 264 -21.96 -9.51 -0.32
N ASP A 265 -22.23 -10.31 0.71
CA ASP A 265 -22.90 -9.86 1.94
C ASP A 265 -22.10 -8.81 2.70
N GLN A 266 -20.77 -8.93 2.71
CA GLN A 266 -19.89 -7.89 3.27
C GLN A 266 -20.02 -6.57 2.49
N ILE A 267 -20.06 -6.62 1.16
CA ILE A 267 -20.23 -5.43 0.31
C ILE A 267 -21.62 -4.77 0.54
N ARG A 268 -22.67 -5.58 0.72
CA ARG A 268 -24.00 -5.10 1.09
C ARG A 268 -23.99 -4.35 2.41
N ARG A 269 -23.36 -4.93 3.44
CA ARG A 269 -23.20 -4.30 4.76
C ARG A 269 -22.40 -3.01 4.68
N PHE A 270 -21.25 -3.02 4.01
CA PHE A 270 -20.45 -1.82 3.77
C PHE A 270 -21.28 -0.68 3.16
N THR A 271 -22.09 -0.99 2.14
CA THR A 271 -22.94 0.00 1.45
C THR A 271 -24.03 0.54 2.37
N ALA A 272 -24.75 -0.35 3.08
CA ALA A 272 -25.83 0.02 3.99
C ALA A 272 -25.33 0.82 5.20
N ASP A 273 -24.24 0.39 5.82
CA ASP A 273 -23.64 1.04 6.98
C ASP A 273 -23.14 2.44 6.61
N THR A 274 -22.54 2.61 5.43
CA THR A 274 -22.05 3.91 4.98
C THR A 274 -23.21 4.90 4.78
N LEU A 275 -24.31 4.48 4.14
CA LEU A 275 -25.51 5.33 4.01
C LEU A 275 -26.13 5.67 5.37
N THR A 276 -26.15 4.71 6.30
CA THR A 276 -26.68 4.91 7.66
C THR A 276 -25.84 5.93 8.44
N ARG A 277 -24.51 5.87 8.33
CA ARG A 277 -23.64 6.88 8.97
C ARG A 277 -23.86 8.27 8.39
N ILE A 278 -23.95 8.39 7.06
CA ILE A 278 -24.25 9.67 6.40
C ILE A 278 -25.56 10.27 6.91
N SER A 279 -26.64 9.48 6.98
CA SER A 279 -27.95 9.98 7.42
C SER A 279 -27.98 10.41 8.88
N ARG A 280 -27.12 9.86 9.72
CA ARG A 280 -26.97 10.22 11.14
C ARG A 280 -25.95 11.33 11.39
N GLY A 281 -25.20 11.76 10.37
CA GLY A 281 -24.09 12.68 10.59
C GLY A 281 -22.85 12.04 11.22
N GLU A 282 -22.78 10.72 11.23
CA GLU A 282 -21.67 9.97 11.83
C GLU A 282 -20.50 9.86 10.86
N THR A 283 -19.29 9.87 11.40
CA THR A 283 -18.03 9.73 10.64
C THR A 283 -17.22 8.56 11.18
N ILE A 284 -16.21 8.12 10.42
CA ILE A 284 -15.23 7.15 10.90
C ILE A 284 -13.87 7.83 11.12
N SER A 285 -13.15 7.40 12.15
CA SER A 285 -11.77 7.82 12.34
C SER A 285 -10.83 7.07 11.39
N ILE A 286 -9.80 7.77 10.90
CA ILE A 286 -8.71 7.15 10.16
C ILE A 286 -7.65 6.73 11.18
N SER A 287 -7.62 5.44 11.52
CA SER A 287 -6.61 4.84 12.39
C SER A 287 -5.75 3.86 11.61
N TYR A 288 -4.43 3.99 11.73
CA TYR A 288 -3.48 3.06 11.14
C TYR A 288 -3.17 1.92 12.12
N GLU A 289 -3.04 0.71 11.59
CA GLU A 289 -2.53 -0.43 12.33
C GLU A 289 -1.02 -0.53 12.09
N ILE A 290 -0.23 -0.66 13.16
CA ILE A 290 1.19 -0.97 13.04
C ILE A 290 1.31 -2.47 12.78
N ALA A 291 1.08 -2.87 11.52
CA ALA A 291 1.37 -4.22 11.08
C ALA A 291 2.86 -4.33 10.75
N LEU A 292 3.53 -5.45 11.05
CA LEU A 292 4.89 -5.75 10.56
C LEU A 292 5.00 -5.53 9.03
N ARG A 293 3.90 -5.75 8.31
CA ARG A 293 3.78 -5.56 6.87
C ARG A 293 3.69 -4.11 6.41
N GLU A 294 3.38 -3.15 7.28
CA GLU A 294 3.56 -1.71 6.99
C GLU A 294 5.03 -1.40 6.70
N GLY A 295 5.95 -2.02 7.44
CA GLY A 295 7.39 -1.89 7.17
C GLY A 295 7.80 -2.45 5.79
N LEU A 296 7.08 -3.45 5.27
CA LEU A 296 7.39 -4.04 3.96
C LEU A 296 7.14 -3.08 2.80
N ARG A 297 6.26 -2.08 2.97
CA ARG A 297 6.04 -1.02 1.97
C ARG A 297 7.31 -0.18 1.72
N ALA A 298 8.19 -0.06 2.71
CA ALA A 298 9.45 0.67 2.54
C ALA A 298 10.46 -0.08 1.65
N LEU A 299 10.23 -1.36 1.37
CA LEU A 299 11.08 -2.14 0.48
C LEU A 299 10.77 -1.81 -0.99
N PRO A 300 11.76 -1.86 -1.90
CA PRO A 300 11.56 -1.60 -3.32
C PRO A 300 10.91 -2.83 -4.02
N LEU A 301 9.73 -3.25 -3.56
CA LEU A 301 9.06 -4.50 -3.98
C LEU A 301 8.70 -4.50 -5.46
N ILE A 302 8.27 -3.36 -6.01
CA ILE A 302 8.02 -3.20 -7.45
C ILE A 302 9.31 -3.45 -8.23
N TRP A 303 10.41 -2.86 -7.82
CA TRP A 303 11.72 -3.04 -8.46
C TRP A 303 12.21 -4.49 -8.34
N LEU A 304 12.07 -5.12 -7.17
CA LEU A 304 12.41 -6.53 -6.95
C LEU A 304 11.60 -7.45 -7.88
N ASN A 305 10.31 -7.18 -8.01
CA ASN A 305 9.42 -7.92 -8.91
C ASN A 305 9.81 -7.70 -10.38
N LYS A 306 10.09 -6.46 -10.79
CA LYS A 306 10.65 -6.16 -12.11
C LYS A 306 11.94 -6.93 -12.37
N LYS A 307 12.88 -6.99 -11.42
CA LYS A 307 14.12 -7.78 -11.56
C LYS A 307 13.85 -9.27 -11.82
N ALA A 308 12.81 -9.83 -11.21
CA ALA A 308 12.40 -11.21 -11.48
C ALA A 308 11.70 -11.40 -12.84
N MET A 309 11.15 -10.33 -13.45
CA MET A 309 10.60 -10.34 -14.80
C MET A 309 11.69 -10.12 -15.86
N ASN A 310 12.23 -11.20 -16.41
CA ASN A 310 13.31 -11.14 -17.40
C ASN A 310 12.84 -10.81 -18.83
N LYS A 311 11.57 -11.04 -19.16
CA LYS A 311 10.98 -10.61 -20.43
C LYS A 311 9.64 -9.90 -20.21
N HIS A 312 9.43 -8.78 -20.89
CA HIS A 312 8.14 -8.08 -20.94
C HIS A 312 8.03 -7.32 -22.28
N THR A 313 7.31 -7.90 -23.24
CA THR A 313 7.24 -7.44 -24.64
C THR A 313 5.85 -7.71 -25.23
N VAL A 314 5.62 -7.37 -26.50
CA VAL A 314 4.41 -7.73 -27.24
C VAL A 314 4.80 -8.58 -28.46
N ASP A 315 4.16 -9.74 -28.60
CA ASP A 315 4.28 -10.58 -29.79
C ASP A 315 3.45 -9.96 -30.93
N ALA A 316 4.13 -9.43 -31.96
CA ALA A 316 3.47 -8.80 -33.09
C ALA A 316 2.67 -9.80 -33.92
N SER A 317 3.07 -11.08 -33.96
CA SER A 317 2.35 -12.10 -34.74
C SER A 317 0.97 -12.41 -34.16
N LYS A 318 0.81 -12.26 -32.84
CA LYS A 318 -0.47 -12.40 -32.14
C LYS A 318 -1.23 -11.08 -31.99
N CYS A 319 -0.55 -9.95 -32.12
CA CYS A 319 -1.15 -8.65 -31.81
C CYS A 319 -2.20 -8.26 -32.86
N ILE A 320 -3.44 -8.11 -32.43
CA ILE A 320 -4.56 -7.68 -33.29
C ILE A 320 -4.78 -6.16 -33.31
N GLY A 321 -3.84 -5.36 -32.79
CA GLY A 321 -3.92 -3.89 -32.83
C GLY A 321 -5.05 -3.24 -32.01
N CYS A 322 -5.75 -3.97 -31.13
CA CYS A 322 -6.96 -3.45 -30.44
C CYS A 322 -6.71 -2.35 -29.37
N GLY A 323 -5.45 -2.13 -28.98
CA GLY A 323 -5.07 -1.08 -28.03
C GLY A 323 -5.47 -1.32 -26.55
N THR A 324 -6.06 -2.47 -26.20
CA THR A 324 -6.52 -2.74 -24.81
C THR A 324 -5.39 -2.62 -23.79
N CYS A 325 -4.19 -3.11 -24.10
CA CYS A 325 -3.03 -3.00 -23.21
C CYS A 325 -2.62 -1.54 -22.95
N VAL A 326 -2.77 -0.66 -23.93
CA VAL A 326 -2.48 0.78 -23.82
C VAL A 326 -3.55 1.49 -23.00
N ARG A 327 -4.83 1.16 -23.19
CA ARG A 327 -5.94 1.71 -22.39
C ARG A 327 -5.79 1.32 -20.92
N LYS A 328 -5.59 0.03 -20.64
CA LYS A 328 -5.45 -0.53 -19.28
C LYS A 328 -4.13 -0.23 -18.58
N CYS A 329 -3.11 0.31 -19.28
CA CYS A 329 -1.86 0.69 -18.65
C CYS A 329 -2.00 2.08 -17.99
N PRO A 330 -1.97 2.19 -16.65
CA PRO A 330 -2.12 3.47 -15.96
C PRO A 330 -0.97 4.44 -16.26
N THR A 331 0.24 3.93 -16.52
CA THR A 331 1.45 4.73 -16.73
C THR A 331 1.86 4.83 -18.19
N LYS A 332 1.02 4.34 -19.13
CA LYS A 332 1.27 4.33 -20.57
C LYS A 332 2.66 3.78 -20.95
N ALA A 333 3.11 2.77 -20.20
CA ALA A 333 4.43 2.16 -20.33
C ALA A 333 4.57 1.20 -21.53
N ILE A 334 3.46 0.70 -22.08
CA ILE A 334 3.47 -0.30 -23.15
C ILE A 334 3.24 0.35 -24.52
N ASN A 335 4.08 -0.01 -25.49
CA ASN A 335 3.90 0.36 -26.89
C ASN A 335 3.87 -0.93 -27.75
N PRO A 336 2.68 -1.39 -28.18
CA PRO A 336 2.55 -2.62 -28.95
C PRO A 336 3.19 -2.52 -30.34
N PHE A 337 3.19 -1.34 -30.98
CA PHE A 337 3.80 -1.15 -32.30
C PHE A 337 5.32 -1.27 -32.28
N LYS A 338 5.95 -0.84 -31.18
CA LYS A 338 7.40 -1.02 -30.95
C LYS A 338 7.71 -2.35 -30.25
N GLN A 339 6.70 -3.16 -29.96
CA GLN A 339 6.81 -4.41 -29.19
C GLN A 339 7.51 -4.25 -27.83
N ALA A 340 7.47 -3.04 -27.28
CA ALA A 340 8.33 -2.63 -26.17
C ALA A 340 7.51 -2.19 -24.96
N VAL A 341 8.11 -2.38 -23.79
CA VAL A 341 7.59 -1.85 -22.52
C VAL A 341 8.68 -1.04 -21.85
N ASP A 342 8.36 0.22 -21.55
CA ASP A 342 9.14 1.08 -20.68
C ASP A 342 9.10 0.52 -19.25
N ARG A 343 10.19 -0.13 -18.86
CA ARG A 343 10.28 -0.84 -17.58
C ARG A 343 10.38 0.12 -16.40
N ASP A 344 10.81 1.35 -16.62
CA ASP A 344 10.92 2.36 -15.57
C ASP A 344 9.52 2.85 -15.19
N LYS A 345 8.68 3.15 -16.18
CA LYS A 345 7.27 3.55 -15.97
C LYS A 345 6.35 2.42 -15.55
N CYS A 346 6.66 1.18 -15.89
CA CYS A 346 5.78 0.03 -15.61
C CYS A 346 5.53 -0.10 -14.10
N LEU A 347 4.30 -0.30 -13.63
CA LEU A 347 4.03 -0.55 -12.20
C LEU A 347 4.09 -2.04 -11.82
N ALA A 348 4.50 -2.90 -12.78
CA ALA A 348 4.43 -4.36 -12.64
C ALA A 348 3.06 -4.82 -12.13
N CYS A 349 2.00 -4.13 -12.60
CA CYS A 349 0.63 -4.43 -12.21
C CYS A 349 0.01 -5.52 -13.05
N PHE A 350 0.69 -6.11 -14.04
CA PHE A 350 0.19 -7.18 -14.91
C PHE A 350 -1.14 -6.89 -15.65
N GLY A 351 -1.60 -5.64 -15.70
CA GLY A 351 -2.86 -5.26 -16.36
C GLY A 351 -2.87 -5.57 -17.85
N CYS A 352 -1.76 -5.31 -18.54
CA CYS A 352 -1.62 -5.63 -19.97
C CYS A 352 -1.72 -7.14 -20.24
N LEU A 353 -1.10 -7.98 -19.40
CA LEU A 353 -1.17 -9.44 -19.53
C LEU A 353 -2.61 -9.95 -19.30
N ASN A 354 -3.29 -9.44 -18.28
CA ASN A 354 -4.61 -9.93 -17.89
C ASN A 354 -5.76 -9.44 -18.78
N ASN A 355 -5.53 -8.44 -19.63
CA ASN A 355 -6.57 -7.84 -20.47
C ASN A 355 -6.28 -7.92 -21.98
N CYS A 356 -5.23 -8.63 -22.41
CA CYS A 356 -4.95 -8.80 -23.82
C CYS A 356 -5.85 -9.92 -24.41
N PRO A 357 -6.81 -9.61 -25.30
CA PRO A 357 -7.72 -10.63 -25.83
C PRO A 357 -7.03 -11.62 -26.77
N ALA A 358 -5.88 -11.25 -27.34
CA ALA A 358 -5.12 -12.09 -28.27
C ALA A 358 -3.94 -12.82 -27.61
N ASP A 359 -3.79 -12.73 -26.28
CA ASP A 359 -2.65 -13.30 -25.54
C ASP A 359 -1.29 -12.88 -26.15
N ALA A 360 -1.22 -11.66 -26.66
CA ALA A 360 -0.04 -11.12 -27.35
C ALA A 360 0.99 -10.51 -26.38
N VAL A 361 0.63 -10.30 -25.10
CA VAL A 361 1.56 -9.74 -24.11
C VAL A 361 2.49 -10.85 -23.62
N VAL A 362 3.78 -10.62 -23.75
CA VAL A 362 4.81 -11.61 -23.46
C VAL A 362 5.53 -11.27 -22.18
N MET A 363 5.27 -12.04 -21.11
CA MET A 363 5.99 -11.94 -19.85
C MET A 363 6.66 -13.26 -19.45
N GLU A 364 7.90 -13.17 -18.99
CA GLU A 364 8.62 -14.26 -18.35
C GLU A 364 9.06 -13.83 -16.94
N TYR A 365 8.84 -14.70 -15.97
CA TYR A 365 9.18 -14.50 -14.57
C TYR A 365 10.10 -15.62 -14.12
N ARG A 366 11.34 -15.26 -13.77
CA ARG A 366 12.41 -16.23 -13.45
C ARG A 366 12.57 -17.31 -14.53
N GLY A 367 12.54 -16.90 -15.81
CA GLY A 367 12.68 -17.79 -16.96
C GLY A 367 11.45 -18.62 -17.29
N GLN A 368 10.35 -18.45 -16.56
CA GLN A 368 9.11 -19.19 -16.82
C GLN A 368 8.05 -18.26 -17.41
N ARG A 369 7.40 -18.75 -18.47
CA ARG A 369 6.32 -18.04 -19.15
C ARG A 369 5.14 -17.81 -18.21
N LEU A 370 4.68 -16.57 -18.10
CA LEU A 370 3.43 -16.25 -17.42
C LEU A 370 2.26 -16.30 -18.40
N TYR A 371 1.08 -16.65 -17.88
CA TYR A 371 -0.21 -16.48 -18.54
C TYR A 371 -1.16 -15.72 -17.61
N GLY A 372 -2.11 -15.01 -18.20
CA GLY A 372 -3.00 -14.11 -17.48
C GLY A 372 -4.06 -14.82 -16.63
N PHE A 373 -4.68 -14.05 -15.74
CA PHE A 373 -5.75 -14.51 -14.86
C PHE A 373 -6.96 -15.13 -15.59
N PRO A 374 -7.46 -14.59 -16.73
CA PRO A 374 -8.54 -15.25 -17.48
C PRO A 374 -8.17 -16.65 -17.97
N GLU A 375 -6.94 -16.85 -18.44
CA GLU A 375 -6.45 -18.16 -18.86
C GLU A 375 -6.29 -19.12 -17.68
N TYR A 376 -5.91 -18.61 -16.50
CA TYR A 376 -5.93 -19.40 -15.27
C TYR A 376 -7.33 -19.87 -14.90
N LEU A 377 -8.34 -19.01 -14.95
CA LEU A 377 -9.74 -19.39 -14.70
C LEU A 377 -10.18 -20.49 -15.67
N LYS A 378 -9.90 -20.32 -16.97
CA LYS A 378 -10.23 -21.28 -18.03
C LYS A 378 -9.59 -22.66 -17.77
N ARG A 379 -8.28 -22.71 -17.48
CA ARG A 379 -7.55 -23.97 -17.25
C ARG A 379 -8.02 -24.74 -16.02
N ASN A 380 -8.60 -24.04 -15.05
CA ASN A 380 -9.06 -24.64 -13.80
C ASN A 380 -10.58 -24.78 -13.73
N ASN A 381 -11.29 -24.49 -14.82
CA ASN A 381 -12.75 -24.51 -14.89
C ASN A 381 -13.41 -23.69 -13.77
N ILE A 382 -12.84 -22.51 -13.48
CA ILE A 382 -13.33 -21.61 -12.43
C ILE A 382 -14.22 -20.54 -13.07
N THR A 383 -15.48 -20.50 -12.65
CA THR A 383 -16.40 -19.41 -12.95
C THR A 383 -16.52 -18.51 -11.73
N ILE A 384 -16.26 -17.22 -11.91
CA ILE A 384 -16.45 -16.23 -10.84
C ILE A 384 -17.94 -16.04 -10.61
N MET A 385 -18.38 -16.21 -9.36
CA MET A 385 -19.76 -15.94 -8.97
C MET A 385 -20.11 -14.48 -9.24
N GLU A 386 -21.28 -14.23 -9.83
CA GLU A 386 -21.84 -12.90 -9.96
C GLU A 386 -23.01 -12.70 -8.97
N PRO A 387 -23.12 -11.53 -8.33
CA PRO A 387 -24.19 -11.26 -7.38
C PRO A 387 -25.55 -11.12 -8.10
N PRO A 388 -26.65 -11.55 -7.47
CA PRO A 388 -27.98 -11.52 -8.09
C PRO A 388 -28.43 -10.11 -8.51
N GLU A 389 -27.95 -9.06 -7.86
CA GLU A 389 -28.22 -7.66 -8.18
C GLU A 389 -27.82 -7.29 -9.61
N PHE A 390 -26.86 -7.98 -10.22
CA PHE A 390 -26.45 -7.70 -11.61
C PHE A 390 -27.54 -8.04 -12.62
N LYS A 391 -28.52 -8.87 -12.26
CA LYS A 391 -29.64 -9.22 -13.15
C LYS A 391 -30.67 -8.10 -13.29
N THR A 392 -30.82 -7.28 -12.26
CA THR A 392 -31.83 -6.21 -12.18
C THR A 392 -31.22 -4.81 -12.32
N CYS A 393 -29.90 -4.72 -12.19
CA CYS A 393 -29.11 -3.50 -12.34
C CYS A 393 -28.62 -3.35 -13.79
N THR A 394 -29.51 -2.80 -14.61
CA THR A 394 -29.20 -2.35 -15.97
C THR A 394 -29.01 -0.85 -16.01
#